data_AF-A0A4Y9Z5Y7-F1
#
_entry.id   AF-A0A4Y9Z5Y7-F1
#
_cell.length_a   1.000
_cell.length_b   1.000
_cell.length_c   1.000
_cell.angle_alpha   90.00
_cell.angle_beta   90.00
_cell.angle_gamma   90.00
#
_symmetry.space_group_name_H-M   'P 1'
#
loop_
_entity.id
_entity.type
_entity.pdbx_description
1 polymer ?
#
loop_
_entity_poly.entity_id
_entity_poly.type
_entity_poly.pdbx_seq_one_letter_code
_entity_poly.pdbx_strand_id
1 'polypeptide(L)'
;MSITPTLKAASRSAYRDLWRASSLTFAGDAPVLSAFRAKIRQDTLDARTIVDPTAYEDKIQLSREIAQVLRRNIVQAQKVSETSPADGTERWKLRITEHTEIADNDSIKNPPPSPCQSNRSQRKKEKVQEVQSSSTTSDSTSSTSVPRFYSQLKKAHKNRTIPELKESDLEESFVRGSGPGGQSINKTENNVQLLHKPTGLRVACQETRSLELNRKLARRILLDKIDKLENPGLSKSELQKAKQIERERRRRKKAKKKAKKREADSVADDEDT
;
A
#
# COMPACT_ATOMS: atom_id res chain seq x y z
N MET A 1 -22.69 -36.09 -8.40
CA MET A 1 -21.65 -36.52 -7.44
C MET A 1 -22.30 -36.69 -6.08
N SER A 2 -21.85 -37.63 -5.25
CA SER A 2 -22.47 -37.86 -3.93
C SER A 2 -21.80 -37.00 -2.84
N ILE A 3 -22.59 -36.50 -1.89
CA ILE A 3 -22.07 -35.72 -0.76
C ILE A 3 -21.16 -36.61 0.09
N THR A 4 -19.93 -36.17 0.29
CA THR A 4 -18.91 -36.88 1.07
C THR A 4 -19.33 -37.04 2.54
N PRO A 5 -18.88 -38.11 3.24
CA PRO A 5 -19.21 -38.31 4.65
C PRO A 5 -18.68 -37.18 5.55
N THR A 6 -17.57 -36.55 5.16
CA THR A 6 -16.98 -35.41 5.86
C THR A 6 -17.88 -34.19 5.84
N LEU A 7 -18.47 -33.86 4.69
CA LEU A 7 -19.44 -32.76 4.56
C LEU A 7 -20.72 -33.03 5.35
N LYS A 8 -21.19 -34.29 5.39
CA LYS A 8 -22.32 -34.68 6.23
C LYS A 8 -21.99 -34.58 7.74
N ALA A 9 -20.74 -34.79 8.14
CA ALA A 9 -20.32 -34.60 9.53
C ALA A 9 -20.25 -33.10 9.87
N ALA A 10 -19.70 -32.28 8.96
CA ALA A 10 -19.62 -30.83 9.10
C ALA A 10 -21.00 -30.16 9.14
N SER A 11 -21.98 -30.64 8.38
CA SER A 11 -23.35 -30.12 8.44
C SER A 11 -24.03 -30.41 9.77
N ARG A 12 -23.80 -31.61 10.34
CA ARG A 12 -24.31 -31.97 11.68
C ARG A 12 -23.68 -31.10 12.77
N SER A 13 -22.38 -30.83 12.71
CA SER A 13 -21.74 -29.96 13.70
C SER A 13 -22.25 -28.53 13.61
N ALA A 14 -22.33 -27.98 12.39
CA ALA A 14 -22.84 -26.63 12.17
C ALA A 14 -24.30 -26.45 12.62
N TYR A 15 -25.16 -27.44 12.36
CA TYR A 15 -26.53 -27.47 12.88
C TYR A 15 -26.59 -27.42 14.41
N ARG A 16 -25.77 -28.24 15.10
CA ARG A 16 -25.71 -28.27 16.56
C ARG A 16 -25.21 -26.94 17.13
N ASP A 17 -24.25 -26.31 16.46
CA ASP A 17 -23.71 -25.03 16.88
C ASP A 17 -24.72 -23.89 16.74
N LEU A 18 -25.47 -23.86 15.63
CA LEU A 18 -26.57 -22.93 15.39
C LEU A 18 -27.72 -23.17 16.38
N TRP A 19 -28.06 -24.43 16.67
CA TRP A 19 -29.08 -24.78 17.66
C TRP A 19 -28.70 -24.31 19.07
N ARG A 20 -27.43 -24.48 19.47
CA ARG A 20 -26.92 -23.97 20.74
C ARG A 20 -26.91 -22.45 20.77
N ALA A 21 -26.45 -21.79 19.70
CA ALA A 21 -26.44 -20.34 19.59
C ALA A 21 -27.84 -19.75 19.77
N SER A 22 -28.84 -20.28 19.07
CA SER A 22 -30.23 -19.81 19.19
C SER A 22 -30.83 -20.02 20.59
N SER A 23 -30.45 -21.10 21.26
CA SER A 23 -30.90 -21.37 22.62
C SER A 23 -30.33 -20.37 23.63
N LEU A 24 -29.09 -19.93 23.42
CA LEU A 24 -28.45 -18.91 24.23
C LEU A 24 -29.04 -17.53 23.95
N THR A 25 -29.20 -17.15 22.68
CA THR A 25 -29.67 -15.81 22.30
C THR A 25 -31.13 -15.58 22.65
N PHE A 26 -32.00 -16.54 22.41
CA PHE A 26 -33.45 -16.42 22.62
C PHE A 26 -33.90 -17.07 23.94
N ALA A 27 -33.00 -17.19 24.91
CA ALA A 27 -33.35 -17.72 26.23
C ALA A 27 -34.50 -16.90 26.83
N GLY A 28 -35.56 -17.52 27.35
CA GLY A 28 -36.71 -16.80 27.92
C GLY A 28 -37.67 -16.17 26.91
N ASP A 29 -37.39 -16.24 25.60
CA ASP A 29 -38.32 -15.88 24.53
C ASP A 29 -38.73 -17.15 23.76
N ALA A 30 -39.61 -17.93 24.38
CA ALA A 30 -40.10 -19.21 23.85
C ALA A 30 -40.73 -19.13 22.44
N PRO A 31 -41.59 -18.15 22.11
CA PRO A 31 -42.20 -18.11 20.78
C PRO A 31 -41.15 -17.88 19.69
N VAL A 32 -40.23 -16.93 19.87
CA VAL A 32 -39.18 -16.64 18.88
C VAL A 32 -38.23 -17.82 18.75
N LEU A 33 -37.81 -18.41 19.86
CA LEU A 33 -36.95 -19.60 19.88
C LEU A 33 -37.60 -20.77 19.15
N SER A 34 -38.91 -21.01 19.37
CA SER A 34 -39.63 -22.12 18.72
C SER A 34 -39.78 -21.91 17.22
N ALA A 35 -40.12 -20.69 16.78
CA ALA A 35 -40.23 -20.32 15.38
C ALA A 35 -38.87 -20.44 14.67
N PHE A 36 -37.80 -19.97 15.30
CA PHE A 36 -36.45 -20.10 14.78
C PHE A 36 -36.06 -21.58 14.61
N ARG A 37 -36.30 -22.41 15.63
CA ARG A 37 -36.06 -23.86 15.55
C ARG A 37 -36.91 -24.58 14.51
N ALA A 38 -38.14 -24.12 14.25
CA ALA A 38 -38.94 -24.64 13.15
C ALA A 38 -38.30 -24.32 11.80
N LYS A 39 -37.86 -23.07 11.61
CA LYS A 39 -37.18 -22.63 10.39
C LYS A 39 -35.87 -23.39 10.14
N ILE A 40 -35.00 -23.52 11.14
CA ILE A 40 -33.75 -24.29 10.98
C ILE A 40 -34.06 -25.72 10.53
N ARG A 41 -35.07 -26.35 11.12
CA ARG A 41 -35.47 -27.70 10.72
C ARG A 41 -35.91 -27.75 9.26
N GLN A 42 -36.75 -26.81 8.83
CA GLN A 42 -37.17 -26.69 7.42
C GLN A 42 -35.96 -26.51 6.49
N ASP A 43 -35.10 -25.53 6.78
CA ASP A 43 -33.89 -25.24 5.99
C ASP A 43 -32.97 -26.47 5.90
N THR A 44 -32.84 -27.25 6.99
CA THR A 44 -32.07 -28.49 6.94
C THR A 44 -32.72 -29.61 6.15
N LEU A 45 -34.05 -29.68 6.10
CA LEU A 45 -34.76 -30.64 5.26
C LEU A 45 -34.57 -30.27 3.79
N ASP A 46 -34.72 -29.00 3.45
CA ASP A 46 -34.53 -28.48 2.11
C ASP A 46 -33.10 -28.71 1.63
N ALA A 47 -32.11 -28.47 2.49
CA ALA A 47 -30.69 -28.71 2.17
C ALA A 47 -30.36 -30.19 1.90
N ARG A 48 -31.20 -31.16 2.31
CA ARG A 48 -30.99 -32.58 1.98
C ARG A 48 -31.32 -32.91 0.53
N THR A 49 -32.07 -32.05 -0.16
CA THR A 49 -32.39 -32.22 -1.58
C THR A 49 -31.24 -31.83 -2.51
N ILE A 50 -30.29 -31.02 -2.00
CA ILE A 50 -29.14 -30.54 -2.76
C ILE A 50 -28.17 -31.69 -3.02
N VAL A 51 -27.80 -31.90 -4.28
CA VAL A 51 -26.85 -32.95 -4.70
C VAL A 51 -25.45 -32.38 -4.92
N ASP A 52 -25.35 -31.08 -5.23
CA ASP A 52 -24.09 -30.43 -5.56
C ASP A 52 -23.23 -30.16 -4.31
N PRO A 53 -21.95 -30.56 -4.30
CA PRO A 53 -21.10 -30.47 -3.10
C PRO A 53 -20.79 -29.03 -2.71
N THR A 54 -20.55 -28.13 -3.68
CA THR A 54 -20.23 -26.72 -3.43
C THR A 54 -21.42 -25.99 -2.80
N ALA A 55 -22.61 -26.12 -3.39
CA ALA A 55 -23.83 -25.54 -2.85
C ALA A 55 -24.15 -26.09 -1.44
N TYR A 56 -23.80 -27.36 -1.18
CA TYR A 56 -23.94 -27.96 0.15
C TYR A 56 -22.96 -27.36 1.16
N GLU A 57 -21.70 -27.14 0.77
CA GLU A 57 -20.69 -26.44 1.56
C GLU A 57 -21.11 -25.00 1.91
N ASP A 58 -21.65 -24.26 0.95
CA ASP A 58 -22.11 -22.88 1.15
C ASP A 58 -23.20 -22.80 2.23
N LYS A 59 -24.11 -23.78 2.27
CA LYS A 59 -25.13 -23.86 3.33
C LYS A 59 -24.54 -24.16 4.70
N ILE A 60 -23.49 -24.99 4.76
CA ILE A 60 -22.76 -25.24 6.01
C ILE A 60 -22.10 -23.94 6.49
N GLN A 61 -21.44 -23.21 5.59
CA GLN A 61 -20.80 -21.94 5.92
C GLN A 61 -21.82 -20.92 6.42
N LEU A 62 -22.92 -20.73 5.70
CA LEU A 62 -24.02 -19.85 6.09
C LEU A 62 -24.54 -20.17 7.49
N SER A 63 -24.71 -21.46 7.82
CA SER A 63 -25.18 -21.85 9.17
C SER A 63 -24.17 -21.49 10.28
N ARG A 64 -22.87 -21.55 10.00
CA ARG A 64 -21.82 -21.12 10.94
C ARG A 64 -21.82 -19.61 11.11
N GLU A 65 -21.98 -18.85 10.03
CA GLU A 65 -22.08 -17.39 10.06
C GLU A 65 -23.29 -16.93 10.87
N ILE A 66 -24.47 -17.52 10.63
CA ILE A 66 -25.67 -17.24 11.42
C ILE A 66 -25.41 -17.50 12.91
N ALA A 67 -24.74 -18.61 13.25
CA ALA A 67 -24.40 -18.92 14.63
C ALA A 67 -23.45 -17.88 15.26
N GLN A 68 -22.49 -17.36 14.49
CA GLN A 68 -21.60 -16.28 14.94
C GLN A 68 -22.36 -14.98 15.17
N VAL A 69 -23.19 -14.57 14.21
CA VAL A 69 -24.03 -13.36 14.31
C VAL A 69 -24.94 -13.41 15.52
N LEU A 70 -25.58 -14.56 15.77
CA LEU A 70 -26.40 -14.78 16.95
C LEU A 70 -25.60 -14.54 18.25
N ARG A 71 -24.43 -15.16 18.40
CA ARG A 71 -23.64 -15.05 19.64
C ARG A 71 -23.04 -13.66 19.86
N ARG A 72 -22.57 -13.02 18.79
CA ARG A 72 -21.74 -11.82 18.87
C ARG A 72 -22.56 -10.54 18.77
N ASN A 73 -23.58 -10.52 17.92
CA ASN A 73 -24.20 -9.26 17.48
C ASN A 73 -25.60 -9.07 18.06
N ILE A 74 -26.28 -10.14 18.46
CA ILE A 74 -27.67 -10.08 18.91
C ILE A 74 -27.71 -10.03 20.44
N VAL A 75 -28.29 -8.95 20.98
CA VAL A 75 -28.52 -8.74 22.40
C VAL A 75 -30.02 -8.61 22.64
N GLN A 76 -30.56 -9.36 23.60
CA GLN A 76 -31.97 -9.26 23.99
C GLN A 76 -32.15 -8.36 25.21
N ALA A 77 -33.22 -7.58 25.21
CA ALA A 77 -33.67 -6.81 26.36
C ALA A 77 -34.83 -7.54 27.07
N GLN A 78 -34.76 -7.66 28.39
CA GLN A 78 -35.86 -8.13 29.22
C GLN A 78 -36.42 -6.95 30.01
N LYS A 79 -37.74 -6.73 29.92
CA LYS A 79 -38.43 -5.71 30.71
C LYS A 79 -38.32 -6.06 32.19
N VAL A 80 -37.81 -5.13 33.00
CA VAL A 80 -37.75 -5.27 34.46
C VAL A 80 -39.10 -4.80 34.99
N SER A 81 -39.88 -5.71 35.57
CA SER A 81 -41.25 -5.44 36.04
C SER A 81 -41.33 -4.49 37.24
N GLU A 82 -40.21 -4.24 37.91
CA GLU A 82 -40.09 -3.30 39.03
C GLU A 82 -39.99 -1.85 38.52
N THR A 83 -41.10 -1.34 37.99
CA THR A 83 -41.23 0.09 37.72
C THR A 83 -41.40 0.82 39.06
N SER A 84 -40.46 1.72 39.38
CA SER A 84 -40.68 2.70 40.45
C SER A 84 -41.90 3.56 40.03
N PRO A 85 -43.01 3.58 40.79
CA PRO A 85 -44.28 4.16 40.35
C PRO A 85 -44.26 5.69 40.18
N ALA A 86 -43.14 6.36 40.45
CA ALA A 86 -43.03 7.82 40.41
C ALA A 86 -42.68 8.40 39.02
N ASP A 87 -41.95 7.68 38.15
CA ASP A 87 -41.32 8.29 36.97
C ASP A 87 -41.84 7.80 35.60
N GLY A 88 -42.74 6.81 35.56
CA GLY A 88 -43.33 6.30 34.29
C GLY A 88 -42.33 5.73 33.27
N THR A 89 -41.06 5.63 33.61
CA THR A 89 -39.98 5.18 32.71
C THR A 89 -39.82 3.67 32.76
N GLU A 90 -39.94 3.02 31.60
CA GLU A 90 -39.72 1.57 31.48
C GLU A 90 -38.24 1.23 31.61
N ARG A 91 -37.89 0.33 32.53
CA ARG A 91 -36.52 -0.17 32.68
C ARG A 91 -36.37 -1.51 31.97
N TRP A 92 -35.38 -1.58 31.09
CA TRP A 92 -35.05 -2.78 30.32
C TRP A 92 -33.64 -3.25 30.68
N LYS A 93 -33.50 -4.52 31.00
CA LYS A 93 -32.20 -5.16 31.28
C LYS A 93 -31.70 -5.87 30.03
N LEU A 94 -30.56 -5.42 29.51
CA LEU A 94 -29.90 -6.08 28.38
C LEU A 94 -29.17 -7.35 28.85
N ARG A 95 -29.28 -8.41 28.05
CA ARG A 95 -28.59 -9.68 28.28
C ARG A 95 -27.35 -9.78 27.40
N ILE A 96 -26.23 -9.36 27.95
CA ILE A 96 -24.92 -9.41 27.29
C ILE A 96 -24.23 -10.71 27.72
N THR A 97 -23.66 -11.43 26.76
CA THR A 97 -22.90 -12.67 27.02
C THR A 97 -21.40 -12.44 26.83
N GLU A 98 -20.58 -13.37 27.27
CA GLU A 98 -19.11 -13.29 27.13
C GLU A 98 -18.63 -13.14 25.69
N HIS A 99 -19.39 -13.68 24.74
CA HIS A 99 -19.04 -13.67 23.33
C HIS A 99 -19.68 -12.52 22.55
N THR A 100 -20.47 -11.67 23.21
CA THR A 100 -21.07 -10.50 22.59
C THR A 100 -19.95 -9.50 22.27
N GLU A 101 -19.78 -9.16 21.00
CA GLU A 101 -18.80 -8.17 20.58
C GLU A 101 -19.29 -6.79 21.02
N ILE A 102 -18.75 -6.30 22.14
CA ILE A 102 -18.92 -4.92 22.55
C ILE A 102 -17.95 -4.11 21.70
N ALA A 103 -18.48 -3.35 20.74
CA ALA A 103 -17.63 -2.53 19.88
C ALA A 103 -16.82 -1.54 20.73
N ASP A 104 -15.54 -1.38 20.38
CA ASP A 104 -14.72 -0.29 20.90
C ASP A 104 -15.33 1.04 20.42
N ASN A 105 -15.95 1.78 21.33
CA ASN A 105 -16.58 3.08 21.06
C ASN A 105 -15.59 4.18 20.60
N ASP A 106 -14.35 3.82 20.27
CA ASP A 106 -13.30 4.72 19.83
C ASP A 106 -13.65 5.49 18.55
N SER A 107 -14.48 4.92 17.67
CA SER A 107 -14.96 5.62 16.46
C SER A 107 -16.01 6.71 16.75
N ILE A 108 -16.73 6.61 17.87
CA ILE A 108 -17.69 7.63 18.32
C ILE A 108 -16.97 8.71 19.13
N LYS A 109 -15.99 8.31 19.96
CA LYS A 109 -15.16 9.24 20.74
C LYS A 109 -14.21 10.06 19.86
N ASN A 110 -13.70 9.45 18.79
CA ASN A 110 -12.88 10.10 17.78
C ASN A 110 -13.60 10.02 16.43
N PRO A 111 -14.61 10.88 16.19
CA PRO A 111 -15.30 10.87 14.91
C PRO A 111 -14.27 11.07 13.80
N PRO A 112 -14.32 10.28 12.71
CA PRO A 112 -13.43 10.51 11.59
C PRO A 112 -13.61 11.96 11.13
N PRO A 113 -12.51 12.68 10.82
CA PRO A 113 -12.63 14.05 10.33
C PRO A 113 -13.58 14.05 9.14
N SER A 114 -14.54 14.98 9.17
CA SER A 114 -15.60 15.16 8.17
C SER A 114 -15.06 14.97 6.75
N PRO A 115 -15.87 14.50 5.78
CA PRO A 115 -15.42 14.22 4.42
C PRO A 115 -15.16 15.50 3.61
N CYS A 116 -14.31 16.37 4.14
CA CYS A 116 -13.53 17.35 3.41
C CYS A 116 -12.13 16.77 3.21
N GLN A 117 -12.01 15.53 2.74
CA GLN A 117 -10.71 14.95 2.44
C GLN A 117 -10.63 14.53 0.97
N SER A 118 -9.82 15.28 0.22
CA SER A 118 -9.42 14.96 -1.14
C SER A 118 -8.96 13.50 -1.27
N ASN A 119 -9.19 12.87 -2.43
CA ASN A 119 -8.85 11.49 -2.85
C ASN A 119 -7.45 10.96 -2.50
N ARG A 120 -6.58 11.81 -1.94
CA ARG A 120 -5.20 11.52 -1.54
C ARG A 120 -5.10 10.80 -0.18
N SER A 121 -6.03 11.00 0.75
CA SER A 121 -5.98 10.37 2.07
C SER A 121 -6.60 8.98 2.08
N GLN A 122 -7.66 8.75 1.30
CA GLN A 122 -8.26 7.42 1.08
C GLN A 122 -7.20 6.41 0.58
N ARG A 123 -6.40 6.80 -0.40
CA ARG A 123 -5.34 5.97 -0.99
C ARG A 123 -4.17 5.64 -0.05
N LYS A 124 -4.01 6.38 1.05
CA LYS A 124 -2.98 6.11 2.07
C LYS A 124 -3.50 5.10 3.12
N LYS A 125 -4.80 5.10 3.41
CA LYS A 125 -5.42 4.13 4.33
C LYS A 125 -5.54 2.74 3.68
N GLU A 126 -5.96 2.67 2.42
CA GLU A 126 -6.01 1.40 1.66
C GLU A 126 -4.65 0.70 1.65
N LYS A 127 -3.57 1.45 1.44
CA LYS A 127 -2.19 0.93 1.41
C LYS A 127 -1.67 0.45 2.77
N VAL A 128 -2.26 0.89 3.89
CA VAL A 128 -1.86 0.42 5.23
C VAL A 128 -2.62 -0.84 5.62
N GLN A 129 -3.86 -0.99 5.13
CA GLN A 129 -4.70 -2.16 5.40
C GLN A 129 -4.25 -3.39 4.60
N GLU A 130 -3.77 -3.21 3.36
CA GLU A 130 -3.30 -4.30 2.48
C GLU A 130 -1.99 -4.95 2.95
N VAL A 131 -1.19 -4.23 3.76
CA VAL A 131 0.11 -4.69 4.28
C VAL A 131 -0.05 -5.62 5.49
N GLN A 132 -1.21 -5.63 6.16
CA GLN A 132 -1.44 -6.45 7.35
C GLN A 132 -2.02 -7.84 7.06
N SER A 133 -2.51 -8.09 5.83
CA SER A 133 -3.16 -9.36 5.46
C SER A 133 -2.28 -10.32 4.66
N SER A 134 -1.00 -10.00 4.41
CA SER A 134 -0.15 -10.71 3.43
C SER A 134 1.20 -11.19 3.98
N SER A 135 1.23 -11.76 5.19
CA SER A 135 2.45 -12.37 5.75
C SER A 135 2.39 -13.90 5.80
N THR A 136 2.41 -14.54 4.63
CA THR A 136 2.88 -15.93 4.46
C THR A 136 3.28 -16.14 2.99
N THR A 137 4.57 -15.99 2.70
CA THR A 137 5.43 -16.86 1.87
C THR A 137 6.73 -16.10 1.57
N SER A 138 7.83 -16.65 2.06
CA SER A 138 9.21 -16.29 1.70
C SER A 138 9.51 -16.72 0.27
N ASP A 139 9.79 -15.78 -0.63
CA ASP A 139 11.05 -15.68 -1.38
C ASP A 139 10.94 -14.51 -2.38
N SER A 140 11.80 -13.50 -2.25
CA SER A 140 12.04 -12.55 -3.35
C SER A 140 13.36 -11.83 -3.11
N THR A 141 14.30 -12.08 -4.00
CA THR A 141 15.49 -11.26 -4.20
C THR A 141 15.13 -9.78 -4.08
N SER A 142 15.77 -9.07 -3.15
CA SER A 142 15.50 -7.67 -2.85
C SER A 142 15.99 -6.77 -3.99
N SER A 143 15.28 -6.80 -5.12
CA SER A 143 15.38 -5.75 -6.12
C SER A 143 14.75 -4.50 -5.53
N THR A 144 15.58 -3.60 -5.01
CA THR A 144 15.12 -2.28 -4.57
C THR A 144 14.51 -1.59 -5.78
N SER A 145 13.19 -1.67 -5.93
CA SER A 145 12.48 -1.16 -7.09
C SER A 145 12.55 0.36 -7.10
N VAL A 146 13.39 0.93 -7.97
CA VAL A 146 13.56 2.37 -8.09
C VAL A 146 12.22 3.01 -8.49
N PRO A 147 11.72 4.03 -7.77
CA PRO A 147 10.41 4.60 -8.03
C PRO A 147 10.28 5.18 -9.45
N ARG A 148 9.17 4.90 -10.14
CA ARG A 148 8.95 5.34 -11.55
C ARG A 148 8.60 6.83 -11.68
N PHE A 149 8.00 7.44 -10.66
CA PHE A 149 7.51 8.82 -10.72
C PHE A 149 8.49 9.81 -10.09
N TYR A 150 8.74 10.96 -10.75
CA TYR A 150 9.64 12.01 -10.24
C TYR A 150 9.30 12.48 -8.81
N SER A 151 8.02 12.55 -8.45
CA SER A 151 7.59 12.95 -7.11
C SER A 151 8.00 11.94 -6.03
N GLN A 152 8.04 10.65 -6.36
CA GLN A 152 8.48 9.59 -5.47
C GLN A 152 10.02 9.52 -5.43
N LEU A 153 10.68 9.63 -6.59
CA LEU A 153 12.14 9.76 -6.68
C LEU A 153 12.67 10.93 -5.84
N LYS A 154 12.02 12.10 -5.91
CA LYS A 154 12.41 13.28 -5.12
C LYS A 154 12.33 13.02 -3.61
N LYS A 155 11.35 12.24 -3.15
CA LYS A 155 11.22 11.87 -1.73
C LYS A 155 12.29 10.85 -1.33
N ALA A 156 12.47 9.82 -2.15
CA ALA A 156 13.46 8.77 -1.89
C ALA A 156 14.89 9.33 -1.89
N HIS A 157 15.23 10.23 -2.82
CA HIS A 157 16.51 10.93 -2.85
C HIS A 157 16.77 11.75 -1.57
N LYS A 158 15.74 12.18 -0.82
CA LYS A 158 15.97 12.89 0.45
C LYS A 158 16.62 11.99 1.51
N ASN A 159 16.40 10.68 1.41
CA ASN A 159 16.88 9.69 2.38
C ASN A 159 18.17 8.99 1.92
N ARG A 160 18.83 9.48 0.86
CA ARG A 160 20.05 8.85 0.33
C ARG A 160 21.23 9.05 1.29
N THR A 161 22.18 8.11 1.26
CA THR A 161 23.48 8.30 1.90
C THR A 161 24.30 9.30 1.10
N ILE A 162 24.96 10.24 1.78
CA ILE A 162 25.85 11.20 1.14
C ILE A 162 27.26 10.64 1.26
N PRO A 163 27.91 10.21 0.17
CA PRO A 163 29.28 9.72 0.24
C PRO A 163 30.23 10.87 0.57
N GLU A 164 31.01 10.70 1.63
CA GLU A 164 32.11 11.59 2.00
C GLU A 164 33.42 11.05 1.41
N LEU A 165 34.15 11.91 0.68
CA LEU A 165 35.41 11.52 0.05
C LEU A 165 36.57 11.92 0.96
N LYS A 166 37.25 10.93 1.55
CA LYS A 166 38.47 11.15 2.33
C LYS A 166 39.68 11.22 1.41
N GLU A 167 40.57 12.18 1.64
CA GLU A 167 41.76 12.34 0.80
C GLU A 167 42.76 11.17 0.94
N SER A 168 42.77 10.49 2.09
CA SER A 168 43.62 9.32 2.36
C SER A 168 43.30 8.11 1.48
N ASP A 169 42.05 8.02 1.00
CA ASP A 169 41.55 6.89 0.20
C ASP A 169 41.76 7.09 -1.31
N LEU A 170 42.36 8.23 -1.70
CA LEU A 170 42.61 8.61 -3.08
C LEU A 170 44.08 8.40 -3.45
N GLU A 171 44.31 7.76 -4.58
CA GLU A 171 45.59 7.82 -5.28
C GLU A 171 45.46 8.80 -6.43
N GLU A 172 46.28 9.85 -6.41
CA GLU A 172 46.32 10.87 -7.46
C GLU A 172 47.58 10.68 -8.32
N SER A 173 47.42 10.64 -9.64
CA SER A 173 48.53 10.64 -10.59
C SER A 173 48.32 11.68 -11.69
N PHE A 174 49.43 12.30 -12.12
CA PHE A 174 49.45 13.32 -13.16
C PHE A 174 50.11 12.75 -14.40
N VAL A 175 49.44 12.86 -15.53
CA VAL A 175 49.91 12.34 -16.81
C VAL A 175 49.86 13.46 -17.85
N ARG A 176 50.67 13.34 -18.90
CA ARG A 176 50.53 14.21 -20.08
C ARG A 176 49.16 13.97 -20.73
N GLY A 177 48.56 15.04 -21.23
CA GLY A 177 47.28 14.96 -21.89
C GLY A 177 47.37 14.21 -23.22
N SER A 178 46.25 13.63 -23.66
CA SER A 178 46.13 13.00 -24.98
C SER A 178 45.11 13.77 -25.83
N GLY A 179 45.29 13.77 -27.16
CA GLY A 179 44.37 14.36 -28.13
C GLY A 179 44.96 15.50 -28.98
N PRO A 180 44.16 16.06 -29.91
CA PRO A 180 44.59 17.15 -30.77
C PRO A 180 44.78 18.42 -29.92
N GLY A 181 46.03 18.81 -29.69
CA GLY A 181 46.30 20.11 -29.12
C GLY A 181 47.73 20.58 -29.30
N GLY A 182 47.99 21.81 -28.86
CA GLY A 182 49.26 22.50 -29.08
C GLY A 182 50.35 22.13 -28.07
N GLN A 183 51.41 22.93 -28.06
CA GLN A 183 52.60 22.71 -27.21
C GLN A 183 52.28 22.51 -25.72
N SER A 184 51.22 23.15 -25.21
CA SER A 184 50.84 23.03 -23.79
C SER A 184 50.42 21.60 -23.42
N ILE A 185 49.79 20.83 -24.30
CA ILE A 185 49.36 19.45 -23.97
C ILE A 185 50.57 18.51 -23.85
N ASN A 186 51.56 18.69 -24.73
CA ASN A 186 52.74 17.84 -24.79
C ASN A 186 53.75 18.14 -23.67
N LYS A 187 53.83 19.40 -23.22
CA LYS A 187 54.80 19.83 -22.20
C LYS A 187 54.29 19.67 -20.77
N THR A 188 53.02 19.95 -20.53
CA THR A 188 52.45 20.01 -19.16
C THR A 188 51.66 18.76 -18.78
N GLU A 189 51.89 18.25 -17.57
CA GLU A 189 51.22 17.07 -17.00
C GLU A 189 49.90 17.46 -16.31
N ASN A 190 48.96 18.01 -17.09
CA ASN A 190 47.70 18.55 -16.58
C ASN A 190 46.54 17.53 -16.53
N ASN A 191 46.74 16.31 -17.04
CA ASN A 191 45.71 15.27 -16.98
C ASN A 191 45.74 14.59 -15.62
N VAL A 192 44.67 14.74 -14.85
CA VAL A 192 44.57 14.20 -13.50
C VAL A 192 43.86 12.86 -13.56
N GLN A 193 44.51 11.81 -13.06
CA GLN A 193 43.91 10.51 -12.86
C GLN A 193 43.75 10.26 -11.35
N LEU A 194 42.53 9.92 -10.95
CA LEU A 194 42.19 9.59 -9.57
C LEU A 194 41.73 8.13 -9.50
N LEU A 195 42.25 7.40 -8.51
CA LEU A 195 41.78 6.06 -8.14
C LEU A 195 41.27 6.10 -6.70
N HIS A 196 40.04 5.65 -6.48
CA HIS A 196 39.49 5.45 -5.15
C HIS A 196 39.79 4.02 -4.70
N LYS A 197 40.70 3.86 -3.73
CA LYS A 197 41.19 2.56 -3.26
C LYS A 197 40.07 1.59 -2.85
N PRO A 198 39.08 1.97 -2.03
CA PRO A 198 38.12 1.00 -1.49
C PRO A 198 37.08 0.56 -2.53
N THR A 199 36.73 1.39 -3.52
CA THR A 199 35.76 1.00 -4.57
C THR A 199 36.42 0.56 -5.88
N GLY A 200 37.72 0.77 -6.04
CA GLY A 200 38.45 0.51 -7.29
C GLY A 200 38.07 1.42 -8.47
N LEU A 201 37.30 2.49 -8.23
CA LEU A 201 36.87 3.40 -9.29
C LEU A 201 38.01 4.30 -9.77
N ARG A 202 38.22 4.33 -11.08
CA ARG A 202 39.17 5.23 -11.75
C ARG A 202 38.45 6.33 -12.54
N VAL A 203 38.96 7.55 -12.45
CA VAL A 203 38.50 8.72 -13.20
C VAL A 203 39.70 9.46 -13.77
N ALA A 204 39.64 9.84 -15.05
CA ALA A 204 40.58 10.77 -15.66
C ALA A 204 39.85 12.05 -16.04
N CYS A 205 40.49 13.21 -15.87
CA CYS A 205 39.93 14.51 -16.22
C CYS A 205 40.98 15.41 -16.87
N GLN A 206 40.66 15.89 -18.08
CA GLN A 206 41.48 16.80 -18.88
C GLN A 206 40.56 17.84 -19.56
N GLU A 207 39.79 18.58 -18.78
CA GLU A 207 38.86 19.59 -19.33
C GLU A 207 39.52 20.95 -19.53
N THR A 208 40.42 21.35 -18.63
CA THR A 208 41.05 22.67 -18.64
C THR A 208 42.56 22.59 -18.73
N ARG A 209 43.21 23.72 -19.04
CA ARG A 209 44.68 23.86 -19.01
C ARG A 209 45.28 23.96 -17.60
N SER A 210 44.46 24.04 -16.55
CA SER A 210 44.91 24.22 -15.16
C SER A 210 44.77 22.92 -14.39
N LEU A 211 45.87 22.48 -13.76
CA LEU A 211 45.93 21.26 -12.96
C LEU A 211 44.96 21.32 -11.77
N GLU A 212 44.89 22.44 -11.06
CA GLU A 212 44.04 22.59 -9.87
C GLU A 212 42.55 22.50 -10.20
N LEU A 213 42.13 23.11 -11.32
CA LEU A 213 40.76 23.00 -11.80
C LEU A 213 40.44 21.57 -12.19
N ASN A 214 41.35 20.90 -12.91
CA ASN A 214 41.19 19.50 -13.27
C ASN A 214 41.14 18.58 -12.04
N ARG A 215 41.92 18.84 -10.98
CA ARG A 215 41.81 18.13 -9.69
C ARG A 215 40.42 18.26 -9.09
N LYS A 216 39.89 19.49 -8.99
CA LYS A 216 38.55 19.74 -8.43
C LYS A 216 37.44 19.07 -9.26
N LEU A 217 37.58 19.09 -10.58
CA LEU A 217 36.65 18.45 -11.51
C LEU A 217 36.71 16.92 -11.40
N ALA A 218 37.91 16.35 -11.37
CA ALA A 218 38.12 14.91 -11.20
C ALA A 218 37.48 14.41 -9.89
N ARG A 219 37.67 15.12 -8.77
CA ARG A 219 37.04 14.79 -7.48
C ARG A 219 35.52 14.84 -7.56
N ARG A 220 34.94 15.83 -8.24
CA ARG A 220 33.48 15.93 -8.45
C ARG A 220 32.94 14.75 -9.27
N ILE A 221 33.62 14.41 -10.36
CA ILE A 221 33.23 13.28 -11.23
C ILE A 221 33.32 11.96 -10.47
N LEU A 222 34.38 11.77 -9.66
CA LEU A 222 34.55 10.59 -8.83
C LEU A 222 33.44 10.46 -7.80
N LEU A 223 33.08 11.54 -7.11
CA LEU A 223 31.98 11.57 -6.15
C LEU A 223 30.64 11.25 -6.82
N ASP A 224 30.38 11.77 -8.01
CA ASP A 224 29.17 11.44 -8.79
C ASP A 224 29.12 9.97 -9.22
N LYS A 225 30.28 9.32 -9.43
CA LYS A 225 30.35 7.87 -9.72
C LYS A 225 30.11 7.03 -8.45
N ILE A 226 30.68 7.43 -7.32
CA ILE A 226 30.48 6.76 -6.03
C ILE A 226 29.00 6.85 -5.62
N ASP A 227 28.37 8.02 -5.74
CA ASP A 227 26.94 8.22 -5.43
C ASP A 227 26.03 7.30 -6.26
N LYS A 228 26.40 7.00 -7.51
CA LYS A 228 25.63 6.05 -8.36
C LYS A 228 25.78 4.60 -7.92
N LEU A 229 26.96 4.21 -7.43
CA LEU A 229 27.20 2.85 -6.94
C LEU A 229 26.48 2.61 -5.61
N GLU A 230 26.58 3.56 -4.67
CA GLU A 230 25.96 3.44 -3.36
C GLU A 230 24.43 3.62 -3.41
N ASN A 231 23.94 4.52 -4.27
CA ASN A 231 22.52 4.86 -4.37
C ASN A 231 21.97 4.57 -5.77
N PRO A 232 21.75 3.29 -6.15
CA PRO A 232 21.24 2.93 -7.47
C PRO A 232 19.86 3.54 -7.72
N GLY A 233 19.73 4.34 -8.78
CA GLY A 233 18.47 5.00 -9.18
C GLY A 233 18.07 6.22 -8.34
N LEU A 234 18.83 6.53 -7.28
CA LEU A 234 18.60 7.67 -6.40
C LEU A 234 19.74 8.69 -6.45
N SER A 235 20.70 8.51 -7.35
CA SER A 235 21.84 9.43 -7.48
C SER A 235 21.39 10.83 -7.87
N LYS A 236 22.19 11.83 -7.51
CA LYS A 236 21.93 13.23 -7.86
C LYS A 236 21.75 13.44 -9.36
N SER A 237 22.57 12.75 -10.16
CA SER A 237 22.56 12.85 -11.62
C SER A 237 21.27 12.30 -12.23
N GLU A 238 20.75 11.18 -11.70
CA GLU A 238 19.50 10.57 -12.17
C GLU A 238 18.29 11.42 -11.78
N LEU A 239 18.30 12.00 -10.57
CA LEU A 239 17.25 12.93 -10.16
C LEU A 239 17.18 14.14 -11.10
N GLN A 240 18.34 14.68 -11.52
CA GLN A 240 18.39 15.79 -12.48
C GLN A 240 17.83 15.38 -13.85
N LYS A 241 18.20 14.20 -14.36
CA LYS A 241 17.63 13.63 -15.60
C LYS A 241 16.12 13.45 -15.48
N ALA A 242 15.63 12.86 -14.40
CA ALA A 242 14.20 12.66 -14.15
C ALA A 242 13.44 14.00 -14.07
N LYS A 243 14.06 15.04 -13.48
CA LYS A 243 13.51 16.40 -13.45
C LYS A 243 13.39 17.01 -14.83
N GLN A 244 14.38 16.81 -15.70
CA GLN A 244 14.36 17.28 -17.08
C GLN A 244 13.25 16.59 -17.89
N ILE A 245 13.17 15.25 -17.82
CA ILE A 245 12.13 14.46 -18.50
C ILE A 245 10.73 14.90 -18.05
N GLU A 246 10.51 15.10 -16.75
CA GLU A 246 9.20 15.55 -16.23
C GLU A 246 8.86 16.97 -16.70
N ARG A 247 9.84 17.89 -16.78
CA ARG A 247 9.65 19.23 -17.33
C ARG A 247 9.27 19.18 -18.81
N GLU A 248 9.96 18.36 -19.59
CA GLU A 248 9.67 18.16 -21.01
C GLU A 248 8.28 17.57 -21.23
N ARG A 249 7.91 16.53 -20.46
CA ARG A 249 6.57 15.94 -20.48
C ARG A 249 5.47 16.97 -20.21
N ARG A 250 5.68 17.86 -19.24
CA ARG A 250 4.73 18.96 -18.94
C ARG A 250 4.64 19.96 -20.08
N ARG A 251 5.76 20.35 -20.69
CA ARG A 251 5.77 21.24 -21.86
C ARG A 251 5.01 20.60 -23.04
N ARG A 252 5.28 19.32 -23.35
CA ARG A 252 4.59 18.58 -24.41
C ARG A 252 3.07 18.48 -24.17
N LYS A 253 2.63 18.21 -22.94
CA LYS A 253 1.20 18.19 -22.59
C LYS A 253 0.52 19.56 -22.77
N LYS A 254 1.18 20.64 -22.35
CA LYS A 254 0.66 22.01 -22.54
C LYS A 254 0.56 22.37 -24.02
N ALA A 255 1.58 22.04 -24.82
CA ALA A 255 1.58 22.25 -26.26
C ALA A 255 0.44 21.49 -26.95
N LYS A 256 0.25 20.20 -26.63
CA LYS A 256 -0.87 19.39 -27.15
C LYS A 256 -2.24 19.97 -26.78
N LYS A 257 -2.43 20.40 -25.53
CA LYS A 257 -3.69 21.04 -25.11
C LYS A 257 -3.95 22.35 -25.86
N LYS A 258 -2.92 23.17 -26.08
CA LYS A 258 -3.01 24.41 -26.85
C LYS A 258 -3.32 24.15 -28.33
N ALA A 259 -2.71 23.14 -28.94
CA ALA A 259 -3.00 22.73 -30.31
C ALA A 259 -4.45 22.25 -30.46
N LYS A 260 -4.90 21.33 -29.58
CA LYS A 260 -6.29 20.85 -29.59
C LYS A 260 -7.31 21.97 -29.36
N LYS A 261 -6.98 22.97 -28.54
CA LYS A 261 -7.84 24.14 -28.35
C LYS A 261 -7.94 24.97 -29.64
N ARG A 262 -6.80 25.28 -30.28
CA ARG A 262 -6.78 26.04 -31.54
C ARG A 262 -7.55 25.34 -32.66
N GLU A 263 -7.43 24.02 -32.75
CA GLU A 263 -8.17 23.19 -33.71
C GLU A 263 -9.67 23.20 -33.43
N ALA A 264 -10.08 23.15 -32.16
CA ALA A 264 -11.49 23.28 -31.78
C ALA A 264 -12.03 24.70 -32.06
N ASP A 265 -11.23 25.73 -31.80
CA ASP A 265 -11.60 27.13 -32.08
C ASP A 265 -11.76 27.34 -33.60
N SER A 266 -10.86 26.81 -34.44
CA SER A 266 -10.99 26.91 -35.90
C SER A 266 -12.18 26.15 -36.49
N VAL A 267 -12.50 24.97 -35.95
CA VAL A 267 -13.68 24.20 -36.38
C VAL A 267 -14.99 24.91 -36.01
N ALA A 268 -15.02 25.65 -34.90
CA ALA A 268 -16.18 26.45 -34.54
C ALA A 268 -16.35 27.66 -35.48
N ASP A 269 -15.25 28.30 -35.90
CA ASP A 269 -15.30 29.43 -36.84
C ASP A 269 -15.78 29.00 -38.24
N ASP A 270 -15.52 27.75 -38.66
CA ASP A 270 -15.94 27.20 -39.97
C ASP A 270 -17.43 26.76 -40.00
N GLU A 271 -18.07 26.48 -38.86
CA GLU A 271 -19.50 26.09 -38.77
C GLU A 271 -20.47 27.29 -38.74
N ASP A 272 -19.95 28.50 -38.47
CA ASP A 272 -20.73 29.74 -38.39
C ASP A 272 -20.70 30.59 -39.69
N THR A 273 -20.06 30.10 -40.77
CA THR A 273 -20.03 30.72 -42.12
C THR A 273 -20.77 29.91 -43.17
#